data_AF-A0A937P062-F1
#
_entry.id   AF-A0A937P062-F1
#
_cell.length_a   1.000
_cell.length_b   1.000
_cell.length_c   1.000
_cell.angle_alpha   90.00
_cell.angle_beta   90.00
_cell.angle_gamma   90.00
#
_symmetry.space_group_name_H-M   'P 1'
#
loop_
_entity.id
_entity.type
_entity.pdbx_description
1 polymer ?
#
loop_
_entity_poly.entity_id
_entity_poly.type
_entity_poly.pdbx_seq_one_letter_code
_entity_poly.pdbx_strand_id
1 'polypeptide(L)'
;MTKIRFSKEYISIQNIGQQRFWIGIVAGLFSAISISLAFNHSREVFRFLTSMSADLLILEERELVFFNYFFSSLATVSGLSITIWIWMSNHTHKRKKDRIYKQLSRTNALLIFWVILMVIARFGSILPIILYGMPGYDNQLNLFGEYWILFVLIPIVVFTQSWFSVRLVYRAGKWIALSFVLSIITAFTLSKTTTIDQEILNSAYFQRFEKDYQYLDIEISQSKLKYGIDFDTKTIDILKKWHTESSVEQVKSIKTTFAKNSRISMDTIILQKIVIHNFKKGSWYYHRRNSIENWHYALPKDILKQIGYFDITSNETKELYEILKEQINLVNTPKIDWDEYKNYTETERRKSIGAKYNIPDLLVSQLSEVKDSLNKEERYSELNKILPKIKGIDMKKVP
;
A
#
# COMPACT_ATOMS: atom_id res chain seq x y z
N MET A 1 -14.63 -35.95 -60.55
CA MET A 1 -14.71 -35.19 -59.29
C MET A 1 -13.37 -34.50 -59.02
N THR A 2 -13.29 -33.18 -59.22
CA THR A 2 -12.10 -32.40 -58.89
C THR A 2 -11.98 -32.29 -57.36
N LYS A 3 -10.90 -32.86 -56.78
CA LYS A 3 -10.52 -32.61 -55.39
C LYS A 3 -10.21 -31.12 -55.24
N ILE A 4 -11.19 -30.31 -54.86
CA ILE A 4 -10.97 -28.90 -54.52
C ILE A 4 -10.08 -28.88 -53.28
N ARG A 5 -8.77 -28.71 -53.48
CA ARG A 5 -7.80 -28.49 -52.39
C ARG A 5 -8.16 -27.19 -51.69
N PHE A 6 -8.53 -27.30 -50.43
CA PHE A 6 -8.79 -26.16 -49.56
C PHE A 6 -7.49 -25.39 -49.31
N SER A 7 -7.44 -24.13 -49.75
CA SER A 7 -6.36 -23.20 -49.40
C SER A 7 -6.97 -21.97 -48.75
N LYS A 8 -6.54 -21.67 -47.52
CA LYS A 8 -6.86 -20.41 -46.83
C LYS A 8 -6.30 -19.23 -47.63
N GLU A 9 -7.05 -18.14 -47.68
CA GLU A 9 -6.60 -16.88 -48.30
C GLU A 9 -5.47 -16.26 -47.46
N TYR A 10 -4.57 -15.53 -48.12
CA TYR A 10 -3.58 -14.71 -47.40
C TYR A 10 -4.27 -13.53 -46.73
N ILE A 11 -3.83 -13.16 -45.54
CA ILE A 11 -4.30 -11.92 -44.92
C ILE A 11 -3.81 -10.73 -45.77
N SER A 12 -4.75 -9.89 -46.18
CA SER A 12 -4.49 -8.68 -46.95
C SER A 12 -5.59 -7.66 -46.70
N ILE A 13 -5.28 -6.38 -46.95
CA ILE A 13 -6.23 -5.27 -46.81
C ILE A 13 -7.48 -5.51 -47.68
N GLN A 14 -7.30 -6.05 -48.88
CA GLN A 14 -8.39 -6.37 -49.80
C GLN A 14 -9.29 -7.49 -49.28
N ASN A 15 -8.70 -8.56 -48.73
CA ASN A 15 -9.45 -9.73 -48.24
C ASN A 15 -10.23 -9.45 -46.93
N ILE A 16 -9.80 -8.46 -46.15
CA ILE A 16 -10.52 -7.94 -44.97
C ILE A 16 -11.56 -6.89 -45.38
N GLY A 17 -11.23 -6.07 -46.38
CA GLY A 17 -11.94 -4.88 -46.80
C GLY A 17 -11.24 -3.62 -46.28
N GLN A 18 -10.91 -2.68 -47.17
CA GLN A 18 -10.09 -1.51 -46.87
C GLN A 18 -10.62 -0.67 -45.71
N GLN A 19 -11.92 -0.33 -45.72
CA GLN A 19 -12.54 0.43 -44.64
C GLN A 19 -12.44 -0.29 -43.30
N ARG A 20 -12.78 -1.59 -43.25
CA ARG A 20 -12.74 -2.38 -42.01
C ARG A 20 -11.33 -2.57 -41.50
N PHE A 21 -10.36 -2.72 -42.40
CA PHE A 21 -8.96 -2.84 -42.04
C PHE A 21 -8.52 -1.61 -41.25
N TRP A 22 -8.73 -0.42 -41.81
CA TRP A 22 -8.34 0.84 -41.17
C TRP A 22 -9.16 1.19 -39.93
N ILE A 23 -10.49 1.00 -39.98
CA ILE A 23 -11.36 1.19 -38.80
C ILE A 23 -10.90 0.28 -37.65
N GLY A 24 -10.55 -0.98 -37.94
CA GLY A 24 -10.05 -1.92 -36.95
C GLY A 24 -8.74 -1.46 -36.31
N ILE A 25 -7.80 -0.93 -37.10
CA ILE A 25 -6.53 -0.39 -36.59
C ILE A 25 -6.78 0.85 -35.71
N VAL A 26 -7.58 1.81 -36.19
CA VAL A 26 -7.88 3.04 -35.43
C VAL A 26 -8.60 2.72 -34.12
N ALA A 27 -9.63 1.87 -34.17
CA ALA A 27 -10.38 1.47 -32.98
C ALA A 27 -9.50 0.69 -31.99
N GLY A 28 -8.59 -0.17 -32.49
CA GLY A 28 -7.65 -0.90 -31.64
C GLY A 28 -6.65 0.03 -30.94
N LEU A 29 -6.08 1.00 -31.66
CA LEU A 29 -5.18 2.01 -31.09
C LEU A 29 -5.89 2.90 -30.07
N PHE A 30 -7.09 3.38 -30.40
CA PHE A 30 -7.91 4.17 -29.48
C PHE A 30 -8.22 3.37 -28.20
N SER A 31 -8.62 2.10 -28.36
CA SER A 31 -8.88 1.21 -27.22
C SER A 31 -7.62 0.98 -26.37
N ALA A 32 -6.45 0.78 -27.01
CA ALA A 32 -5.20 0.61 -26.28
C ALA A 32 -4.82 1.87 -25.48
N ILE A 33 -5.00 3.07 -26.04
CA ILE A 33 -4.78 4.33 -25.33
C ILE A 33 -5.73 4.43 -24.13
N SER A 34 -7.04 4.25 -24.35
CA SER A 34 -8.05 4.34 -23.29
C SER A 34 -7.80 3.33 -22.16
N ILE A 35 -7.45 2.09 -22.51
CA ILE A 35 -7.19 1.03 -21.53
C ILE A 35 -5.88 1.30 -20.76
N SER A 36 -4.83 1.78 -21.43
CA SER A 36 -3.57 2.11 -20.77
C SER A 36 -3.75 3.24 -19.75
N LEU A 37 -4.49 4.30 -20.12
CA LEU A 37 -4.88 5.36 -19.19
C LEU A 37 -5.71 4.80 -18.04
N ALA A 38 -6.72 3.98 -18.33
CA ALA A 38 -7.57 3.39 -17.31
C ALA A 38 -6.78 2.55 -16.30
N PHE A 39 -5.82 1.72 -16.75
CA PHE A 39 -4.97 0.92 -15.86
C PHE A 39 -4.08 1.78 -14.97
N ASN A 40 -3.39 2.77 -15.54
CA ASN A 40 -2.53 3.65 -14.76
C ASN A 40 -3.33 4.46 -13.74
N HIS A 41 -4.47 5.05 -14.14
CA HIS A 41 -5.34 5.80 -13.21
C HIS A 41 -5.92 4.89 -12.13
N SER A 42 -6.36 3.69 -12.50
CA SER A 42 -6.89 2.73 -11.55
C SER A 42 -5.83 2.33 -10.52
N ARG A 43 -4.56 2.14 -10.92
CA ARG A 43 -3.46 1.86 -9.98
C ARG A 43 -3.36 2.94 -8.91
N GLU A 44 -3.33 4.22 -9.30
CA GLU A 44 -3.21 5.33 -8.34
C GLU A 44 -4.46 5.46 -7.46
N VAL A 45 -5.65 5.27 -8.03
CA VAL A 45 -6.90 5.23 -7.25
C VAL A 45 -6.85 4.09 -6.23
N PHE A 46 -6.36 2.91 -6.61
CA PHE A 46 -6.22 1.79 -5.68
C PHE A 46 -5.20 2.07 -4.60
N ARG A 47 -4.02 2.61 -4.93
CA ARG A 47 -3.01 3.02 -3.94
C ARG A 47 -3.59 4.01 -2.93
N PHE A 48 -4.35 4.99 -3.41
CA PHE A 48 -5.06 5.94 -2.56
C PHE A 48 -6.09 5.25 -1.65
N LEU A 49 -6.96 4.41 -2.22
CA LEU A 49 -7.98 3.68 -1.46
C LEU A 49 -7.36 2.77 -0.40
N THR A 50 -6.29 2.04 -0.74
CA THR A 50 -5.57 1.23 0.24
C THR A 50 -4.92 2.10 1.31
N SER A 51 -4.38 3.28 0.98
CA SER A 51 -3.78 4.18 1.98
C SER A 51 -4.77 4.75 3.03
N MET A 52 -6.08 4.56 2.82
CA MET A 52 -7.08 4.88 3.83
C MET A 52 -7.10 3.87 4.98
N SER A 53 -6.69 2.62 4.73
CA SER A 53 -6.66 1.52 5.71
C SER A 53 -5.28 0.92 5.95
N ALA A 54 -4.32 1.23 5.08
CA ALA A 54 -2.93 0.78 5.00
C ALA A 54 -1.94 1.96 4.98
N ASP A 55 -0.66 1.72 5.25
CA ASP A 55 0.39 2.67 4.85
C ASP A 55 0.44 2.73 3.31
N LEU A 56 0.76 3.90 2.74
CA LEU A 56 0.78 4.06 1.28
C LEU A 56 1.84 3.13 0.66
N LEU A 57 1.43 2.28 -0.30
CA LEU A 57 2.34 1.48 -1.10
C LEU A 57 3.15 2.42 -2.02
N ILE A 58 4.42 2.64 -1.72
CA ILE A 58 5.34 3.44 -2.54
C ILE A 58 6.13 2.47 -3.42
N LEU A 59 5.97 2.60 -4.73
CA LEU A 59 6.68 1.78 -5.71
C LEU A 59 8.05 2.39 -5.98
N GLU A 60 9.10 1.56 -5.96
CA GLU A 60 10.42 1.99 -6.40
C GLU A 60 10.39 2.35 -7.90
N GLU A 61 11.33 3.19 -8.33
CA GLU A 61 11.39 3.64 -9.73
C GLU A 61 11.43 2.48 -10.73
N ARG A 62 12.15 1.40 -10.40
CA ARG A 62 12.24 0.18 -11.23
C ARG A 62 10.90 -0.53 -11.34
N GLU A 63 10.18 -0.66 -10.21
CA GLU A 63 8.86 -1.28 -10.17
C GLU A 63 7.83 -0.45 -10.93
N LEU A 64 7.87 0.87 -10.76
CA LEU A 64 7.00 1.81 -11.47
C LEU A 64 7.17 1.67 -12.98
N VAL A 65 8.42 1.71 -13.46
CA VAL A 65 8.74 1.54 -14.88
C VAL A 65 8.25 0.17 -15.39
N PHE A 66 8.49 -0.89 -14.62
CA PHE A 66 8.03 -2.23 -14.96
C PHE A 66 6.50 -2.32 -15.12
N PHE A 67 5.74 -1.84 -14.14
CA PHE A 67 4.28 -1.88 -14.19
C PHE A 67 3.70 -1.00 -15.30
N ASN A 68 4.34 0.14 -15.60
CA ASN A 68 3.96 0.97 -16.73
C ASN A 68 4.12 0.21 -18.06
N TYR A 69 5.24 -0.49 -18.25
CA TYR A 69 5.43 -1.35 -19.44
C TYR A 69 4.43 -2.51 -19.49
N PHE A 70 4.16 -3.15 -18.35
CA PHE A 70 3.17 -4.23 -18.27
C PHE A 70 1.78 -3.74 -18.70
N PHE A 71 1.28 -2.66 -18.11
CA PHE A 71 -0.03 -2.12 -18.44
C PHE A 71 -0.13 -1.65 -19.90
N SER A 72 0.90 -0.99 -20.41
CA SER A 72 0.93 -0.56 -21.82
C SER A 72 1.01 -1.74 -22.79
N SER A 73 1.76 -2.79 -22.46
CA SER A 73 1.81 -4.02 -23.26
C SER A 73 0.46 -4.73 -23.28
N LEU A 74 -0.18 -4.84 -22.11
CA LEU A 74 -1.47 -5.50 -21.95
C LEU A 74 -2.60 -4.73 -22.64
N ALA A 75 -2.57 -3.40 -22.54
CA ALA A 75 -3.48 -2.51 -23.27
C ALA A 75 -3.31 -2.65 -24.78
N THR A 76 -2.06 -2.73 -25.27
CA THR A 76 -1.76 -2.89 -26.70
C THR A 76 -2.32 -4.20 -27.26
N VAL A 77 -2.10 -5.33 -26.59
CA VAL A 77 -2.63 -6.64 -27.04
C VAL A 77 -4.15 -6.75 -26.88
N SER A 78 -4.73 -6.02 -25.92
CA SER A 78 -6.19 -5.88 -25.80
C SER A 78 -6.76 -5.05 -26.95
N GLY A 79 -6.10 -3.95 -27.33
CA GLY A 79 -6.42 -3.17 -28.53
C GLY A 79 -6.34 -4.00 -29.81
N LEU A 80 -5.33 -4.86 -29.94
CA LEU A 80 -5.23 -5.82 -31.06
C LEU A 80 -6.44 -6.76 -31.11
N SER A 81 -6.98 -7.17 -29.96
CA SER A 81 -8.18 -8.01 -29.91
C SER A 81 -9.40 -7.29 -30.49
N ILE A 82 -9.53 -5.97 -30.25
CA ILE A 82 -10.56 -5.11 -30.85
C ILE A 82 -10.35 -4.97 -32.37
N THR A 83 -9.10 -4.79 -32.81
CA THR A 83 -8.78 -4.78 -34.25
C THR A 83 -9.22 -6.07 -34.94
N ILE A 84 -8.87 -7.22 -34.36
CA ILE A 84 -9.24 -8.53 -34.91
C ILE A 84 -10.75 -8.74 -34.90
N TRP A 85 -11.44 -8.32 -33.83
CA TRP A 85 -12.90 -8.37 -33.76
C TRP A 85 -13.56 -7.65 -34.95
N ILE A 86 -13.09 -6.44 -35.27
CA ILE A 86 -13.59 -5.65 -36.41
C ILE A 86 -13.22 -6.30 -37.75
N TRP A 87 -11.97 -6.76 -37.91
CA TRP A 87 -11.52 -7.43 -39.13
C TRP A 87 -12.34 -8.69 -39.44
N MET A 88 -12.76 -9.43 -38.41
CA MET A 88 -13.54 -10.67 -38.56
C MET A 88 -15.05 -10.44 -38.73
N SER A 89 -15.54 -9.19 -38.64
CA SER A 89 -16.98 -8.88 -38.74
C SER A 89 -17.52 -8.81 -40.17
N ASN A 90 -16.84 -9.42 -41.14
CA ASN A 90 -17.31 -9.44 -42.53
C ASN A 90 -18.53 -10.35 -42.71
N HIS A 91 -19.58 -9.83 -43.35
CA HIS A 91 -20.79 -10.59 -43.74
C HIS A 91 -20.67 -11.31 -45.09
N THR A 92 -19.67 -10.99 -45.90
CA THR A 92 -19.45 -11.70 -47.17
C THR A 92 -18.69 -13.00 -46.91
N HIS A 93 -19.42 -14.10 -47.06
CA HIS A 93 -18.90 -15.45 -46.85
C HIS A 93 -18.94 -16.21 -48.15
N LYS A 94 -17.77 -16.65 -48.62
CA LYS A 94 -17.71 -17.52 -49.80
C LYS A 94 -18.25 -18.92 -49.47
N ARG A 95 -18.19 -19.36 -48.20
CA ARG A 95 -18.51 -20.74 -47.76
C ARG A 95 -18.96 -20.81 -46.29
N LYS A 96 -19.72 -21.86 -45.93
CA LYS A 96 -20.19 -22.13 -44.55
C LYS A 96 -19.06 -22.28 -43.52
N LYS A 97 -17.97 -22.99 -43.85
CA LYS A 97 -16.80 -23.15 -42.94
C LYS A 97 -16.07 -21.83 -42.68
N ASP A 98 -15.94 -20.96 -43.68
CA ASP A 98 -15.35 -19.62 -43.53
C ASP A 98 -16.17 -18.76 -42.57
N ARG A 99 -17.50 -18.80 -42.70
CA ARG A 99 -18.42 -18.14 -41.77
C ARG A 99 -18.22 -18.61 -40.33
N ILE A 100 -18.14 -19.93 -40.11
CA ILE A 100 -17.95 -20.50 -38.76
C ILE A 100 -16.62 -20.06 -38.16
N TYR A 101 -15.52 -20.15 -38.90
CA TYR A 101 -14.21 -19.75 -38.38
C TYR A 101 -14.12 -18.25 -38.11
N LYS A 102 -14.68 -17.39 -38.97
CA LYS A 102 -14.76 -15.95 -38.70
C LYS A 102 -15.58 -15.64 -37.45
N GLN A 103 -16.73 -16.31 -37.29
CA GLN A 103 -17.55 -16.15 -36.10
C GLN A 103 -16.80 -16.59 -34.84
N LEU A 104 -16.11 -17.73 -34.89
CA LEU A 104 -15.29 -18.22 -33.79
C LEU A 104 -14.16 -17.23 -33.44
N SER A 105 -13.41 -16.75 -34.42
CA SER A 105 -12.33 -15.78 -34.21
C SER A 105 -12.86 -14.47 -33.64
N ARG A 106 -14.03 -14.00 -34.10
CA ARG A 106 -14.71 -12.80 -33.59
C ARG A 106 -15.13 -12.95 -32.13
N THR A 107 -15.78 -14.07 -31.80
CA THR A 107 -16.22 -14.35 -30.42
C THR A 107 -15.02 -14.55 -29.49
N ASN A 108 -13.98 -15.26 -29.95
CA ASN A 108 -12.78 -15.50 -29.15
C ASN A 108 -12.02 -14.19 -28.87
N ALA A 109 -11.90 -13.29 -29.85
CA ALA A 109 -11.25 -11.99 -29.66
C ALA A 109 -11.96 -11.15 -28.59
N LEU A 110 -13.30 -11.08 -28.63
CA LEU A 110 -14.08 -10.40 -27.59
C LEU A 110 -13.98 -11.10 -26.24
N LEU A 111 -14.03 -12.44 -26.22
CA LEU A 111 -13.93 -13.21 -24.98
C LEU A 111 -12.60 -12.93 -24.29
N ILE A 112 -11.48 -13.03 -25.02
CA ILE A 112 -10.14 -12.78 -24.50
C ILE A 112 -10.04 -11.34 -23.98
N PHE A 113 -10.49 -10.37 -24.75
CA PHE A 113 -10.53 -8.97 -24.35
C PHE A 113 -11.25 -8.78 -23.01
N TRP A 114 -12.48 -9.28 -22.88
CA TRP A 114 -13.27 -9.14 -21.66
C TRP A 114 -12.71 -9.95 -20.49
N VAL A 115 -12.19 -11.16 -20.73
CA VAL A 115 -11.55 -11.98 -19.69
C VAL A 115 -10.33 -11.26 -19.11
N ILE A 116 -9.47 -10.67 -19.95
CA ILE A 116 -8.32 -9.90 -19.48
C ILE A 116 -8.77 -8.73 -18.62
N LEU A 117 -9.74 -7.94 -19.11
CA LEU A 117 -10.26 -6.81 -18.34
C LEU A 117 -10.86 -7.24 -17.00
N MET A 118 -11.62 -8.35 -16.97
CA MET A 118 -12.17 -8.88 -15.72
C MET A 118 -11.09 -9.41 -14.77
N VAL A 119 -10.08 -10.11 -15.29
CA VAL A 119 -8.95 -10.61 -14.49
C VAL A 119 -8.20 -9.43 -13.88
N ILE A 120 -7.84 -8.42 -14.67
CA ILE A 120 -7.15 -7.23 -14.14
C ILE A 120 -8.05 -6.46 -13.18
N ALA A 121 -9.33 -6.28 -13.49
CA ALA A 121 -10.24 -5.60 -12.59
C ALA A 121 -10.40 -6.34 -11.27
N ARG A 122 -10.51 -7.67 -11.27
CA ARG A 122 -10.68 -8.48 -10.05
C ARG A 122 -9.38 -8.65 -9.28
N PHE A 123 -8.32 -9.14 -9.93
CA PHE A 123 -7.03 -9.37 -9.27
C PHE A 123 -6.30 -8.06 -9.00
N GLY A 124 -6.43 -7.04 -9.84
CA GLY A 124 -5.82 -5.73 -9.62
C GLY A 124 -6.54 -4.87 -8.57
N SER A 125 -7.80 -5.17 -8.21
CA SER A 125 -8.52 -4.43 -7.16
C SER A 125 -8.62 -5.22 -5.84
N ILE A 126 -9.14 -6.44 -5.90
CA ILE A 126 -9.48 -7.22 -4.70
C ILE A 126 -8.22 -7.70 -4.00
N LEU A 127 -7.25 -8.20 -4.77
CA LEU A 127 -6.06 -8.82 -4.21
C LEU A 127 -5.18 -7.76 -3.52
N PRO A 128 -4.96 -6.54 -4.08
CA PRO A 128 -4.29 -5.48 -3.34
C PRO A 128 -5.08 -4.94 -2.14
N ILE A 129 -6.40 -4.84 -2.21
CA ILE A 129 -7.20 -4.41 -1.05
C ILE A 129 -7.11 -5.43 0.09
N ILE A 130 -7.10 -6.72 -0.22
CA ILE A 130 -6.98 -7.76 0.80
C ILE A 130 -5.53 -7.83 1.31
N LEU A 131 -4.54 -7.88 0.41
CA LEU A 131 -3.15 -8.14 0.78
C LEU A 131 -2.35 -6.91 1.16
N TYR A 132 -2.75 -5.71 0.78
CA TYR A 132 -2.11 -4.48 1.24
C TYR A 132 -3.06 -3.64 2.08
N GLY A 133 -4.38 -3.76 1.91
CA GLY A 133 -5.37 -3.00 2.68
C GLY A 133 -5.76 -3.62 4.03
N MET A 134 -5.43 -4.90 4.30
CA MET A 134 -5.64 -5.51 5.61
C MET A 134 -4.48 -5.21 6.57
N PRO A 135 -4.77 -4.92 7.85
CA PRO A 135 -3.74 -4.81 8.87
C PRO A 135 -2.92 -6.10 8.97
N GLY A 136 -1.58 -5.99 8.95
CA GLY A 136 -0.70 -7.14 9.14
C GLY A 136 -0.07 -7.73 7.88
N TYR A 137 -0.13 -7.06 6.73
CA TYR A 137 0.67 -7.43 5.57
C TYR A 137 1.73 -6.36 5.30
N ASP A 138 3.01 -6.72 5.39
CA ASP A 138 4.13 -5.86 4.97
C ASP A 138 4.99 -6.61 3.95
N ASN A 139 4.88 -6.24 2.68
CA ASN A 139 5.67 -6.81 1.57
C ASN A 139 5.62 -8.35 1.41
N GLN A 140 4.62 -9.04 1.98
CA GLN A 140 4.50 -10.49 1.89
C GLN A 140 4.20 -11.01 0.46
N LEU A 141 3.77 -10.12 -0.43
CA LEU A 141 3.56 -10.43 -1.85
C LEU A 141 4.45 -9.53 -2.70
N ASN A 142 5.61 -10.03 -3.12
CA ASN A 142 6.51 -9.30 -4.01
C ASN A 142 6.25 -9.69 -5.47
N LEU A 143 5.21 -9.09 -6.08
CA LEU A 143 4.84 -9.37 -7.48
C LEU A 143 5.96 -9.08 -8.46
N PHE A 144 6.78 -8.06 -8.19
CA PHE A 144 7.89 -7.69 -9.04
C PHE A 144 9.09 -8.64 -8.83
N GLY A 145 9.58 -8.78 -7.60
CA GLY A 145 10.76 -9.59 -7.30
C GLY A 145 10.56 -11.08 -7.59
N GLU A 146 9.41 -11.65 -7.23
CA GLU A 146 9.19 -13.10 -7.31
C GLU A 146 8.44 -13.54 -8.57
N TYR A 147 7.54 -12.70 -9.10
CA TYR A 147 6.58 -13.10 -10.14
C TYR A 147 6.69 -12.30 -11.45
N TRP A 148 7.73 -11.49 -11.66
CA TRP A 148 7.86 -10.63 -12.86
C TRP A 148 7.67 -11.40 -14.18
N ILE A 149 8.14 -12.64 -14.26
CA ILE A 149 8.05 -13.46 -15.47
C ILE A 149 6.59 -13.71 -15.88
N LEU A 150 5.67 -13.84 -14.91
CA LEU A 150 4.25 -14.02 -15.16
C LEU A 150 3.67 -12.80 -15.90
N PHE A 151 4.02 -11.60 -15.42
CA PHE A 151 3.57 -10.33 -16.01
C PHE A 151 4.12 -10.12 -17.41
N VAL A 152 5.34 -10.59 -17.71
CA VAL A 152 5.90 -10.57 -19.07
C VAL A 152 5.19 -11.57 -19.99
N LEU A 153 4.87 -12.77 -19.49
CA LEU A 153 4.24 -13.82 -20.27
C LEU A 153 2.79 -13.53 -20.62
N ILE A 154 2.02 -12.86 -19.74
CA ILE A 154 0.59 -12.58 -19.98
C ILE A 154 0.36 -11.86 -21.32
N PRO A 155 0.97 -10.69 -21.62
CA PRO A 155 0.79 -10.03 -22.91
C PRO A 155 1.23 -10.89 -24.10
N ILE A 156 2.31 -11.67 -23.97
CA ILE A 156 2.81 -12.55 -25.04
C ILE A 156 1.81 -13.66 -25.36
N VAL A 157 1.24 -14.29 -24.34
CA VAL A 157 0.21 -15.34 -24.49
C VAL A 157 -1.03 -14.76 -25.14
N VAL A 158 -1.49 -13.59 -24.70
CA VAL A 158 -2.66 -12.90 -25.29
C VAL A 158 -2.41 -12.56 -26.75
N PHE A 159 -1.25 -11.99 -27.08
CA PHE A 159 -0.85 -11.70 -28.46
C PHE A 159 -0.90 -12.95 -29.34
N THR A 160 -0.29 -14.04 -28.85
CA THR A 160 -0.21 -15.31 -29.57
C THR A 160 -1.60 -15.91 -29.80
N GLN A 161 -2.46 -15.87 -28.78
CA GLN A 161 -3.83 -16.37 -28.83
C GLN A 161 -4.70 -15.57 -29.82
N SER A 162 -4.53 -14.25 -29.86
CA SER A 162 -5.16 -13.37 -30.84
C SER A 162 -4.77 -13.77 -32.27
N TRP A 163 -3.49 -14.00 -32.54
CA TRP A 163 -3.03 -14.44 -33.86
C TRP A 163 -3.40 -15.88 -34.20
N PHE A 164 -3.49 -16.78 -33.23
CA PHE A 164 -4.01 -18.13 -33.45
C PHE A 164 -5.43 -18.08 -34.01
N SER A 165 -6.27 -17.21 -33.46
CA SER A 165 -7.64 -16.97 -33.95
C SER A 165 -7.65 -16.47 -35.39
N VAL A 166 -6.75 -15.55 -35.75
CA VAL A 166 -6.62 -15.06 -37.14
C VAL A 166 -6.16 -16.17 -38.09
N ARG A 167 -5.23 -17.04 -37.66
CA ARG A 167 -4.72 -18.17 -38.45
C ARG A 167 -5.78 -19.22 -38.77
N LEU A 168 -6.87 -19.31 -38.00
CA LEU A 168 -8.00 -20.18 -38.34
C LEU A 168 -8.66 -19.74 -39.65
N VAL A 169 -8.72 -18.44 -39.91
CA VAL A 169 -9.36 -17.83 -41.09
C VAL A 169 -8.36 -17.59 -42.24
N TYR A 170 -7.22 -16.97 -41.95
CA TYR A 170 -6.26 -16.52 -42.96
C TYR A 170 -4.87 -17.16 -42.81
N ARG A 171 -4.08 -17.16 -43.89
CA ARG A 171 -2.62 -17.37 -43.81
C ARG A 171 -1.97 -16.06 -43.39
N ALA A 172 -1.57 -15.97 -42.12
CA ALA A 172 -1.03 -14.75 -41.52
C ALA A 172 0.45 -14.49 -41.88
N GLY A 173 1.31 -15.52 -41.90
CA GLY A 173 2.71 -15.42 -42.32
C GLY A 173 3.46 -14.25 -41.66
N LYS A 174 4.04 -13.36 -42.49
CA LYS A 174 4.85 -12.20 -42.05
C LYS A 174 4.06 -11.17 -41.23
N TRP A 175 2.73 -11.15 -41.31
CA TRP A 175 1.91 -10.19 -40.57
C TRP A 175 1.97 -10.38 -39.05
N ILE A 176 2.22 -11.61 -38.58
CA ILE A 176 2.41 -11.88 -37.15
C ILE A 176 3.65 -11.12 -36.67
N ALA A 177 4.80 -11.31 -37.33
CA ALA A 177 6.04 -10.63 -36.98
C ALA A 177 5.93 -9.10 -37.08
N LEU A 178 5.31 -8.59 -38.15
CA LEU A 178 5.10 -7.15 -38.32
C LEU A 178 4.25 -6.56 -37.17
N SER A 179 3.13 -7.20 -36.85
CA SER A 179 2.27 -6.73 -35.76
C SER A 179 2.91 -6.86 -34.39
N PHE A 180 3.80 -7.84 -34.19
CA PHE A 180 4.56 -7.99 -32.95
C PHE A 180 5.50 -6.80 -32.74
N VAL A 181 6.26 -6.43 -33.78
CA VAL A 181 7.12 -5.24 -33.75
C VAL A 181 6.31 -3.97 -33.53
N LEU A 182 5.18 -3.81 -34.24
CA LEU A 182 4.29 -2.67 -34.02
C LEU A 182 3.73 -2.64 -32.60
N SER A 183 3.38 -3.80 -32.03
CA SER A 183 2.89 -3.89 -30.65
C SER A 183 3.96 -3.48 -29.64
N ILE A 184 5.23 -3.86 -29.85
CA ILE A 184 6.35 -3.41 -29.01
C ILE A 184 6.50 -1.89 -29.07
N ILE A 185 6.48 -1.31 -30.28
CA ILE A 185 6.59 0.14 -30.46
C ILE A 185 5.42 0.86 -29.77
N THR A 186 4.19 0.41 -30.00
CA THR A 186 3.00 0.98 -29.35
C THR A 186 3.07 0.87 -27.83
N ALA A 187 3.45 -0.29 -27.29
CA ALA A 187 3.59 -0.48 -25.85
C ALA A 187 4.65 0.47 -25.26
N PHE A 188 5.79 0.62 -25.92
CA PHE A 188 6.84 1.57 -25.50
C PHE A 188 6.36 3.02 -25.55
N THR A 189 5.65 3.43 -26.60
CA THR A 189 5.08 4.78 -26.68
C THR A 189 4.07 5.01 -25.56
N LEU A 190 3.13 4.08 -25.36
CA LEU A 190 2.11 4.18 -24.31
C LEU A 190 2.72 4.21 -22.91
N SER A 191 3.80 3.45 -22.66
CA SER A 191 4.47 3.42 -21.35
C SER A 191 5.20 4.71 -21.01
N LYS A 192 5.30 5.65 -21.96
CA LYS A 192 5.86 6.99 -21.74
C LYS A 192 4.79 8.08 -21.77
N THR A 193 3.70 7.89 -22.51
CA THR A 193 2.68 8.93 -22.70
C THR A 193 1.48 8.81 -21.76
N THR A 194 1.21 7.62 -21.22
CA THR A 194 0.02 7.36 -20.39
C THR A 194 0.34 7.16 -18.91
N THR A 195 1.59 7.39 -18.50
CA THR A 195 2.03 7.23 -17.12
C THR A 195 1.52 8.34 -16.24
N ILE A 196 1.26 8.02 -14.97
CA ILE A 196 0.86 9.00 -13.96
C ILE A 196 2.03 9.24 -13.03
N ASP A 197 2.19 10.51 -12.66
CA ASP A 197 3.15 10.91 -11.65
C ASP A 197 2.71 10.44 -10.26
N GLN A 198 3.46 9.48 -9.71
CA GLN A 198 3.19 8.96 -8.36
C GLN A 198 3.55 9.97 -7.27
N GLU A 199 4.40 10.96 -7.56
CA GLU A 199 4.88 11.91 -6.56
C GLU A 199 3.77 12.79 -6.01
N ILE A 200 2.71 13.02 -6.77
CA ILE A 200 1.53 13.76 -6.30
C ILE A 200 0.89 13.05 -5.10
N LEU A 201 0.69 11.73 -5.19
CA LEU A 201 0.10 10.96 -4.09
C LEU A 201 1.11 10.75 -2.94
N ASN A 202 2.37 10.48 -3.28
CA ASN A 202 3.43 10.29 -2.29
C ASN A 202 3.62 11.55 -1.44
N SER A 203 3.73 12.73 -2.07
CA SER A 203 3.89 14.01 -1.38
C SER A 203 2.69 14.35 -0.50
N ALA A 204 1.45 14.14 -0.99
CA ALA A 204 0.25 14.33 -0.19
C ALA A 204 0.22 13.41 1.05
N TYR A 205 0.64 12.16 0.90
CA TYR A 205 0.78 11.23 2.01
C TYR A 205 1.86 11.67 3.00
N PHE A 206 3.03 12.08 2.52
CA PHE A 206 4.11 12.54 3.39
C PHE A 206 3.73 13.81 4.16
N GLN A 207 3.08 14.76 3.49
CA GLN A 207 2.58 15.98 4.12
C GLN A 207 1.57 15.68 5.24
N ARG A 208 0.74 14.64 5.08
CA ARG A 208 -0.21 14.21 6.12
C ARG A 208 0.47 13.79 7.43
N PHE A 209 1.68 13.22 7.34
CA PHE A 209 2.46 12.71 8.47
C PHE A 209 3.72 13.53 8.77
N GLU A 210 3.83 14.75 8.22
CA GLU A 210 5.03 15.58 8.30
C GLU A 210 5.47 15.82 9.76
N LYS A 211 4.54 16.15 10.66
CA LYS A 211 4.86 16.37 12.08
C LYS A 211 5.45 15.12 12.75
N ASP A 212 4.97 13.93 12.41
CA ASP A 212 5.49 12.67 12.97
C ASP A 212 6.91 12.40 12.50
N TYR A 213 7.19 12.68 11.23
CA TYR A 213 8.52 12.52 10.65
C TYR A 213 9.49 13.55 11.21
N GLN A 214 9.08 14.81 11.36
CA GLN A 214 9.89 15.85 11.99
C GLN A 214 10.26 15.47 13.43
N TYR A 215 9.29 15.00 14.22
CA TYR A 215 9.56 14.55 15.58
C TYR A 215 10.53 13.35 15.61
N LEU A 216 10.31 12.36 14.74
CA LEU A 216 11.20 11.23 14.58
C LEU A 216 12.64 11.68 14.25
N ASP A 217 12.81 12.50 13.22
CA ASP A 217 14.12 12.96 12.76
C ASP A 217 14.86 13.77 13.84
N ILE A 218 14.13 14.59 14.61
CA ILE A 218 14.68 15.32 15.76
C ILE A 218 15.16 14.35 16.84
N GLU A 219 14.34 13.37 17.23
CA GLU A 219 14.69 12.41 18.29
C GLU A 219 15.85 11.49 17.88
N ILE A 220 15.89 11.03 16.63
CA ILE A 220 17.00 10.25 16.07
C ILE A 220 18.28 11.09 16.10
N SER A 221 18.23 12.34 15.63
CA SER A 221 19.39 13.24 15.60
C SER A 221 19.89 13.56 17.01
N GLN A 222 18.98 13.83 17.95
CA GLN A 222 19.33 14.08 19.34
C GLN A 222 19.94 12.85 20.00
N SER A 223 19.45 11.65 19.70
CA SER A 223 19.98 10.40 20.24
C SER A 223 21.40 10.13 19.78
N LYS A 224 21.69 10.43 18.51
CA LYS A 224 23.05 10.35 17.95
C LYS A 224 24.00 11.34 18.64
N LEU A 225 23.56 12.59 18.81
CA LEU A 225 24.38 13.65 19.41
C LEU A 225 24.60 13.49 20.93
N LYS A 226 23.54 13.17 21.67
CA LYS A 226 23.58 13.11 23.15
C LYS A 226 24.04 11.75 23.68
N TYR A 227 23.69 10.67 22.98
CA TYR A 227 23.85 9.30 23.48
C TYR A 227 24.76 8.44 22.61
N GLY A 228 25.20 8.93 21.44
CA GLY A 228 26.03 8.17 20.50
C GLY A 228 25.30 6.98 19.85
N ILE A 229 23.96 7.01 19.85
CA ILE A 229 23.13 5.93 19.32
C ILE A 229 22.83 6.19 17.84
N ASP A 230 23.19 5.24 16.99
CA ASP A 230 22.83 5.25 15.58
C ASP A 230 21.81 4.14 15.31
N PHE A 231 20.62 4.52 14.86
CA PHE A 231 19.57 3.56 14.52
C PHE A 231 19.79 3.05 13.10
N ASP A 232 19.54 1.77 12.88
CA ASP A 232 19.58 1.20 11.54
C ASP A 232 18.49 1.82 10.65
N THR A 233 18.78 1.94 9.36
CA THR A 233 17.87 2.52 8.38
C THR A 233 16.51 1.82 8.34
N LYS A 234 16.51 0.48 8.49
CA LYS A 234 15.29 -0.32 8.52
C LYS A 234 14.41 0.03 9.74
N THR A 235 14.98 0.22 10.92
CA THR A 235 14.23 0.70 12.09
C THR A 235 13.61 2.07 11.86
N ILE A 236 14.34 3.00 11.25
CA ILE A 236 13.82 4.34 10.92
C ILE A 236 12.67 4.24 9.91
N ASP A 237 12.80 3.42 8.87
CA ASP A 237 11.75 3.21 7.87
C ASP A 237 10.49 2.59 8.48
N ILE A 238 10.63 1.61 9.38
CA ILE A 238 9.52 1.01 10.13
C ILE A 238 8.84 2.05 11.04
N LEU A 239 9.62 2.93 11.69
CA LEU A 239 9.08 4.02 12.51
C LEU A 239 8.33 5.07 11.69
N LYS A 240 8.59 5.19 10.38
CA LYS A 240 7.80 6.06 9.50
C LYS A 240 6.43 5.43 9.19
N LYS A 241 6.36 4.10 9.08
CA LYS A 241 5.10 3.37 8.87
C LYS A 241 4.20 3.42 10.12
N TRP A 242 2.89 3.57 9.94
CA TRP A 242 1.94 3.71 11.05
C TRP A 242 1.33 2.38 11.53
N HIS A 243 0.96 1.49 10.61
CA HIS A 243 0.18 0.29 10.98
C HIS A 243 0.45 -0.96 10.12
N THR A 244 1.57 -0.97 9.39
CA THR A 244 2.15 -2.21 8.86
C THR A 244 2.45 -3.23 9.96
N GLU A 245 2.54 -4.50 9.56
CA GLU A 245 2.92 -5.61 10.45
C GLU A 245 4.24 -5.33 11.17
N SER A 246 5.27 -4.92 10.42
CA SER A 246 6.60 -4.63 10.99
C SER A 246 6.56 -3.50 12.03
N SER A 247 5.73 -2.46 11.81
CA SER A 247 5.52 -1.38 12.77
C SER A 247 4.81 -1.89 14.04
N VAL A 248 3.76 -2.70 13.87
CA VAL A 248 3.03 -3.32 14.99
C VAL A 248 3.92 -4.28 15.79
N GLU A 249 4.73 -5.09 15.11
CA GLU A 249 5.70 -6.00 15.74
C GLU A 249 6.80 -5.24 16.48
N GLN A 250 7.28 -4.12 15.93
CA GLN A 250 8.25 -3.27 16.60
C GLN A 250 7.66 -2.69 17.89
N VAL A 251 6.45 -2.14 17.85
CA VAL A 251 5.74 -1.64 19.05
C VAL A 251 5.56 -2.75 20.09
N LYS A 252 5.13 -3.94 19.65
CA LYS A 252 4.97 -5.11 20.53
C LYS A 252 6.31 -5.53 21.15
N SER A 253 7.38 -5.60 20.35
CA SER A 253 8.72 -5.95 20.80
C SER A 253 9.21 -4.99 21.87
N ILE A 254 9.09 -3.68 21.64
CA ILE A 254 9.45 -2.64 22.62
C ILE A 254 8.66 -2.84 23.93
N LYS A 255 7.32 -2.97 23.87
CA LYS A 255 6.49 -3.23 25.06
C LYS A 255 6.97 -4.47 25.82
N THR A 256 7.22 -5.57 25.13
CA THR A 256 7.68 -6.81 25.77
C THR A 256 9.06 -6.68 26.42
N THR A 257 9.95 -5.86 25.85
CA THR A 257 11.27 -5.61 26.43
C THR A 257 11.18 -4.84 27.74
N PHE A 258 10.28 -3.86 27.85
CA PHE A 258 10.01 -3.16 29.12
C PHE A 258 9.49 -4.08 30.23
N ALA A 259 8.66 -5.06 29.88
CA ALA A 259 8.08 -6.01 30.83
C ALA A 259 9.08 -7.07 31.33
N LYS A 260 10.27 -7.20 30.71
CA LYS A 260 11.30 -8.14 31.16
C LYS A 260 11.95 -7.65 32.46
N ASN A 261 12.37 -8.60 33.30
CA ASN A 261 13.08 -8.35 34.56
C ASN A 261 14.58 -8.06 34.32
N SER A 262 14.89 -7.21 33.35
CA SER A 262 16.26 -6.86 32.97
C SER A 262 16.36 -5.38 32.64
N ARG A 263 17.55 -4.81 32.85
CA ARG A 263 17.89 -3.46 32.42
C ARG A 263 17.69 -3.33 30.91
N ILE A 264 16.93 -2.33 30.48
CA ILE A 264 16.74 -2.02 29.06
C ILE A 264 17.85 -1.11 28.52
N SER A 265 18.05 -1.12 27.21
CA SER A 265 19.01 -0.25 26.54
C SER A 265 18.38 1.11 26.20
N MET A 266 19.23 2.13 26.10
CA MET A 266 18.81 3.51 25.85
C MET A 266 18.09 3.69 24.51
N ASP A 267 18.51 2.97 23.46
CA ASP A 267 17.82 2.93 22.17
C ASP A 267 16.35 2.53 22.32
N THR A 268 16.06 1.50 23.12
CA THR A 268 14.70 1.02 23.39
C THR A 268 13.86 2.04 24.16
N ILE A 269 14.48 2.80 25.07
CA ILE A 269 13.83 3.92 25.79
C ILE A 269 13.41 5.00 24.78
N ILE A 270 14.32 5.43 23.91
CA ILE A 270 14.02 6.43 22.88
C ILE A 270 12.94 5.93 21.91
N LEU A 271 13.03 4.68 21.46
CA LEU A 271 12.01 4.08 20.60
C LEU A 271 10.63 4.10 21.29
N GLN A 272 10.56 3.73 22.58
CA GLN A 272 9.32 3.76 23.34
C GLN A 272 8.72 5.18 23.42
N LYS A 273 9.55 6.21 23.58
CA LYS A 273 9.14 7.62 23.58
C LYS A 273 8.53 8.00 22.22
N ILE A 274 9.24 7.68 21.12
CA ILE A 274 8.78 7.96 19.75
C ILE A 274 7.45 7.28 19.44
N VAL A 275 7.29 6.00 19.78
CA VAL A 275 6.05 5.27 19.44
C VAL A 275 4.83 5.80 20.20
N ILE A 276 5.01 6.30 21.44
CA ILE A 276 3.92 6.95 22.20
C ILE A 276 3.61 8.31 21.58
N HIS A 277 4.65 9.11 21.31
CA HIS A 277 4.47 10.45 20.76
C HIS A 277 3.76 10.43 19.40
N ASN A 278 4.12 9.51 18.50
CA ASN A 278 3.49 9.39 17.18
C ASN A 278 2.20 8.54 17.19
N PHE A 279 1.74 8.14 18.38
CA PHE A 279 0.56 7.30 18.61
C PHE A 279 0.53 6.07 17.67
N LYS A 280 1.62 5.31 17.67
CA LYS A 280 1.79 4.14 16.79
C LYS A 280 0.83 3.01 17.18
N LYS A 281 0.31 2.31 16.18
CA LYS A 281 -0.63 1.21 16.41
C LYS A 281 0.13 -0.01 16.91
N GLY A 282 -0.44 -0.72 17.89
CA GLY A 282 0.07 -2.02 18.33
C GLY A 282 -0.91 -3.15 18.00
N SER A 283 -0.59 -4.35 18.48
CA SER A 283 -1.45 -5.53 18.32
C SER A 283 -2.77 -5.34 19.06
N TRP A 284 -3.89 -5.71 18.43
CA TRP A 284 -5.23 -5.57 18.98
C TRP A 284 -5.87 -6.95 19.19
N TYR A 285 -6.36 -7.25 20.40
CA TYR A 285 -7.21 -8.42 20.68
C TYR A 285 -8.70 -8.04 20.66
N TYR A 286 -9.45 -8.57 19.69
CA TYR A 286 -10.83 -8.19 19.40
C TYR A 286 -11.80 -8.35 20.58
N HIS A 287 -11.56 -9.31 21.47
CA HIS A 287 -12.50 -9.69 22.53
C HIS A 287 -12.48 -8.80 23.78
N ARG A 288 -11.58 -7.80 23.88
CA ARG A 288 -11.40 -6.99 25.10
C ARG A 288 -11.11 -5.51 24.82
N ARG A 289 -12.07 -4.79 24.22
CA ARG A 289 -11.97 -3.33 24.04
C ARG A 289 -11.70 -2.66 25.40
N ASN A 290 -10.78 -1.69 25.44
CA ASN A 290 -10.35 -0.97 26.65
C ASN A 290 -9.74 -1.82 27.78
N SER A 291 -9.18 -2.99 27.46
CA SER A 291 -8.37 -3.73 28.43
C SER A 291 -6.93 -3.23 28.45
N ILE A 292 -6.29 -3.37 29.61
CA ILE A 292 -4.86 -3.11 29.80
C ILE A 292 -3.97 -3.98 28.88
N GLU A 293 -4.46 -5.16 28.50
CA GLU A 293 -3.79 -6.06 27.55
C GLU A 293 -3.68 -5.42 26.16
N ASN A 294 -4.68 -4.64 25.76
CA ASN A 294 -4.73 -3.92 24.49
C ASN A 294 -3.99 -2.58 24.50
N TRP A 295 -3.45 -2.13 25.65
CA TRP A 295 -2.53 -0.98 25.66
C TRP A 295 -1.26 -1.34 24.91
N HIS A 296 -0.86 -0.54 23.93
CA HIS A 296 0.21 -0.92 23.00
C HIS A 296 1.63 -0.65 23.53
N TYR A 297 1.76 0.22 24.52
CA TYR A 297 3.04 0.74 24.99
C TYR A 297 3.45 0.07 26.31
N ALA A 298 4.67 0.33 26.77
CA ALA A 298 5.14 -0.07 28.09
C ALA A 298 4.13 0.36 29.19
N LEU A 299 3.91 -0.50 30.20
CA LEU A 299 3.01 -0.15 31.30
C LEU A 299 3.71 0.84 32.25
N PRO A 300 2.96 1.74 32.92
CA PRO A 300 3.54 2.67 33.89
C PRO A 300 4.36 1.97 34.98
N LYS A 301 3.87 0.81 35.45
CA LYS A 301 4.57 0.00 36.48
C LYS A 301 5.88 -0.59 35.96
N ASP A 302 5.93 -0.98 34.69
CA ASP A 302 7.16 -1.47 34.07
C ASP A 302 8.17 -0.32 33.91
N ILE A 303 7.71 0.88 33.55
CA ILE A 303 8.57 2.07 33.47
C ILE A 303 9.12 2.44 34.85
N LEU A 304 8.28 2.44 35.90
CA LEU A 304 8.71 2.67 37.28
C LEU A 304 9.78 1.66 37.71
N LYS A 305 9.58 0.39 37.36
CA LYS A 305 10.58 -0.65 37.63
C LYS A 305 11.90 -0.36 36.92
N GLN A 306 11.84 0.06 35.65
CA GLN A 306 13.04 0.41 34.89
C GLN A 306 13.77 1.60 35.51
N ILE A 307 13.07 2.63 36.01
CA ILE A 307 13.68 3.75 36.75
C ILE A 307 14.53 3.24 37.94
N GLY A 308 14.09 2.18 38.61
CA GLY A 308 14.82 1.56 39.71
C GLY A 308 16.13 0.86 39.32
N TYR A 309 16.37 0.56 38.04
CA TYR A 309 17.61 -0.07 37.57
C TYR A 309 18.73 0.92 37.25
N PHE A 310 18.45 2.22 37.18
CA PHE A 310 19.40 3.24 36.77
C PHE A 310 19.64 4.28 37.86
N ASP A 311 20.79 4.95 37.77
CA ASP A 311 21.10 6.07 38.64
C ASP A 311 20.16 7.25 38.39
N ILE A 312 19.86 8.01 39.43
CA ILE A 312 18.92 9.14 39.39
C ILE A 312 19.34 10.20 38.36
N THR A 313 20.66 10.43 38.24
CA THR A 313 21.24 11.44 37.35
C THR A 313 21.51 10.91 35.93
N SER A 314 21.32 9.61 35.70
CA SER A 314 21.54 8.97 34.40
C SER A 314 20.61 9.54 33.34
N ASN A 315 21.06 9.46 32.08
CA ASN A 315 20.24 9.89 30.97
C ASN A 315 19.03 8.96 30.79
N GLU A 316 19.19 7.66 31.08
CA GLU A 316 18.11 6.69 31.02
C GLU A 316 16.97 7.05 31.97
N THR A 317 17.26 7.41 33.22
CA THR A 317 16.23 7.86 34.18
C THR A 317 15.49 9.09 33.66
N LYS A 318 16.20 10.07 33.09
CA LYS A 318 15.58 11.28 32.51
C LYS A 318 14.65 10.94 31.35
N GLU A 319 15.09 10.09 30.43
CA GLU A 319 14.29 9.69 29.27
C GLU A 319 13.09 8.80 29.68
N LEU A 320 13.22 7.97 30.72
CA LEU A 320 12.08 7.21 31.30
C LEU A 320 11.02 8.15 31.88
N TYR A 321 11.43 9.27 32.48
CA TYR A 321 10.53 10.33 32.93
C TYR A 321 9.82 11.03 31.76
N GLU A 322 10.51 11.26 30.64
CA GLU A 322 9.89 11.78 29.42
C GLU A 322 8.88 10.80 28.81
N ILE A 323 9.12 9.48 28.89
CA ILE A 323 8.13 8.45 28.51
C ILE A 323 6.86 8.58 29.37
N LEU A 324 6.99 8.69 30.70
CA LEU A 324 5.83 8.88 31.59
C LEU A 324 5.07 10.16 31.26
N LYS A 325 5.78 11.24 30.97
CA LYS A 325 5.19 12.51 30.52
C LYS A 325 4.43 12.36 29.21
N GLU A 326 4.96 11.65 28.22
CA GLU A 326 4.25 11.33 26.97
C GLU A 326 2.98 10.52 27.23
N GLN A 327 3.01 9.53 28.12
CA GLN A 327 1.82 8.76 28.50
C GLN A 327 0.75 9.64 29.18
N ILE A 328 1.16 10.50 30.11
CA ILE A 328 0.23 11.43 30.79
C ILE A 328 -0.35 12.43 29.78
N ASN A 329 0.46 12.97 28.87
CA ASN A 329 0.00 13.88 27.82
C ASN A 329 -1.02 13.20 26.89
N LEU A 330 -0.80 11.93 26.56
CA LEU A 330 -1.73 11.14 25.76
C LEU A 330 -3.07 10.95 26.49
N VAL A 331 -3.06 10.62 27.78
CA VAL A 331 -4.28 10.55 28.62
C VAL A 331 -4.99 11.90 28.69
N ASN A 332 -4.23 12.99 28.77
CA ASN A 332 -4.75 14.34 28.88
C ASN A 332 -5.21 14.96 27.54
N THR A 333 -5.13 14.21 26.43
CA THR A 333 -5.43 14.76 25.10
C THR A 333 -6.90 15.21 25.03
N PRO A 334 -7.17 16.48 24.64
CA PRO A 334 -8.54 16.97 24.55
C PRO A 334 -9.31 16.30 23.41
N LYS A 335 -10.64 16.26 23.57
CA LYS A 335 -11.54 15.83 22.50
C LYS A 335 -11.60 16.92 21.44
N ILE A 336 -11.41 16.52 20.18
CA ILE A 336 -11.58 17.38 19.02
C ILE A 336 -13.02 17.21 18.54
N ASP A 337 -13.75 18.30 18.44
CA ASP A 337 -15.08 18.30 17.85
C ASP A 337 -15.01 18.12 16.33
N TRP A 338 -16.04 17.47 15.76
CA TRP A 338 -16.08 17.14 14.34
C TRP A 338 -15.98 18.37 13.44
N ASP A 339 -16.53 19.50 13.86
CA ASP A 339 -16.52 20.76 13.11
C ASP A 339 -15.12 21.38 13.01
N GLU A 340 -14.26 21.14 14.02
CA GLU A 340 -12.89 21.63 14.04
C GLU A 340 -11.87 20.64 13.47
N TYR A 341 -12.30 19.42 13.12
CA TYR A 341 -11.41 18.31 12.75
C TYR A 341 -10.38 18.73 11.70
N LYS A 342 -10.78 19.54 10.71
CA LYS A 342 -9.92 20.04 9.63
C LYS A 342 -8.71 20.87 10.09
N ASN A 343 -8.79 21.53 11.24
CA ASN A 343 -7.75 22.42 11.75
C ASN A 343 -6.60 21.69 12.46
N TYR A 344 -6.80 20.42 12.78
CA TYR A 344 -5.81 19.59 13.48
C TYR A 344 -5.07 18.67 12.51
N THR A 345 -3.85 18.32 12.89
CA THR A 345 -3.03 17.33 12.18
C THR A 345 -3.55 15.91 12.37
N GLU A 346 -3.12 15.00 11.49
CA GLU A 346 -3.50 13.59 11.56
C GLU A 346 -3.17 12.97 12.92
N THR A 347 -2.03 13.33 13.51
CA THR A 347 -1.57 12.80 14.80
C THR A 347 -2.42 13.30 15.95
N GLU A 348 -2.77 14.59 15.98
CA GLU A 348 -3.66 15.16 16.99
C GLU A 348 -5.05 14.53 16.93
N ARG A 349 -5.59 14.33 15.71
CA ARG A 349 -6.86 13.63 15.50
C ARG A 349 -6.81 12.19 16.00
N ARG A 350 -5.76 11.44 15.65
CA ARG A 350 -5.55 10.06 16.10
C ARG A 350 -5.43 9.97 17.62
N LYS A 351 -4.64 10.83 18.26
CA LYS A 351 -4.51 10.90 19.72
C LYS A 351 -5.85 11.22 20.39
N SER A 352 -6.61 12.17 19.85
CA SER A 352 -7.92 12.55 20.41
C SER A 352 -8.94 11.40 20.38
N ILE A 353 -9.04 10.71 19.24
CA ILE A 353 -9.90 9.52 19.09
C ILE A 353 -9.40 8.39 20.01
N GLY A 354 -8.09 8.16 20.04
CA GLY A 354 -7.45 7.16 20.87
C GLY A 354 -7.67 7.38 22.36
N ALA A 355 -7.55 8.63 22.83
CA ALA A 355 -7.80 8.99 24.21
C ALA A 355 -9.26 8.74 24.63
N LYS A 356 -10.20 8.92 23.71
CA LYS A 356 -11.63 8.67 23.95
C LYS A 356 -11.98 7.18 24.02
N TYR A 357 -11.34 6.35 23.20
CA TYR A 357 -11.82 4.98 22.92
C TYR A 357 -10.84 3.85 23.20
N ASN A 358 -9.56 4.12 23.47
CA ASN A 358 -8.52 3.10 23.56
C ASN A 358 -7.71 3.16 24.87
N ILE A 359 -7.93 4.16 25.74
CA ILE A 359 -7.22 4.29 27.03
C ILE A 359 -8.00 3.54 28.13
N PRO A 360 -7.42 2.49 28.73
CA PRO A 360 -8.05 1.76 29.84
C PRO A 360 -8.06 2.58 31.14
N ASP A 361 -9.13 2.50 31.93
CA ASP A 361 -9.18 3.14 33.25
C ASP A 361 -8.08 2.64 34.19
N LEU A 362 -7.76 1.34 34.10
CA LEU A 362 -6.68 0.73 34.87
C LEU A 362 -5.32 1.37 34.54
N LEU A 363 -5.09 1.79 33.30
CA LEU A 363 -3.85 2.48 32.91
C LEU A 363 -3.74 3.85 33.60
N VAL A 364 -4.85 4.60 33.65
CA VAL A 364 -4.90 5.92 34.32
C VAL A 364 -4.64 5.77 35.81
N SER A 365 -5.24 4.74 36.44
CA SER A 365 -4.96 4.39 37.83
C SER A 365 -3.49 4.04 38.05
N GLN A 366 -2.88 3.22 37.19
CA GLN A 366 -1.45 2.91 37.27
C GLN A 366 -0.55 4.15 37.10
N LEU A 367 -0.89 5.06 36.19
CA LEU A 367 -0.14 6.32 36.01
C LEU A 367 -0.22 7.18 37.27
N SER A 368 -1.38 7.26 37.92
CA SER A 368 -1.53 7.99 39.18
C SER A 368 -0.69 7.35 40.29
N GLU A 369 -0.78 6.03 40.47
CA GLU A 369 0.00 5.29 41.48
C GLU A 369 1.51 5.48 41.29
N VAL A 370 1.99 5.39 40.05
CA VAL A 370 3.41 5.58 39.71
C VAL A 370 3.84 7.01 39.98
N LYS A 371 3.05 8.00 39.56
CA LYS A 371 3.33 9.41 39.84
C LYS A 371 3.39 9.70 41.33
N ASP A 372 2.43 9.18 42.11
CA ASP A 372 2.38 9.37 43.55
C ASP A 372 3.55 8.68 44.26
N SER A 373 3.97 7.51 43.77
CA SER A 373 5.15 6.81 44.28
C SER A 373 6.44 7.61 44.04
N LEU A 374 6.62 8.11 42.82
CA LEU A 374 7.78 8.94 42.46
C LEU A 374 7.79 10.28 43.22
N ASN A 375 6.62 10.87 43.49
CA ASN A 375 6.50 12.11 44.28
C ASN A 375 6.85 11.94 45.76
N LYS A 376 6.67 10.74 46.34
CA LYS A 376 7.03 10.46 47.73
C LYS A 376 8.54 10.37 47.93
N GLU A 377 9.28 10.09 46.86
CA GLU A 377 10.73 9.95 46.91
C GLU A 377 11.42 11.29 46.62
N GLU A 378 11.95 11.93 47.67
CA GLU A 378 12.57 13.26 47.60
C GLU A 378 13.71 13.35 46.56
N ARG A 379 14.43 12.24 46.36
CA ARG A 379 15.52 12.11 45.38
C ARG A 379 15.10 12.38 43.94
N TYR A 380 13.81 12.29 43.61
CA TYR A 380 13.28 12.55 42.27
C TYR A 380 12.58 13.92 42.14
N SER A 381 12.63 14.76 43.18
CA SER A 381 11.90 16.05 43.24
C SER A 381 12.07 16.94 42.00
N GLU A 382 13.28 17.07 41.45
CA GLU A 382 13.54 17.86 40.24
C GLU A 382 12.91 17.24 38.98
N LEU A 383 12.98 15.92 38.82
CA LEU A 383 12.38 15.23 37.68
C LEU A 383 10.84 15.20 37.78
N ASN A 384 10.29 15.14 38.98
CA ASN A 384 8.84 15.17 39.19
C ASN A 384 8.19 16.47 38.67
N LYS A 385 8.95 17.58 38.56
CA LYS A 385 8.46 18.84 38.00
C LYS A 385 8.06 18.75 36.53
N ILE A 386 8.63 17.81 35.77
CA ILE A 386 8.30 17.66 34.34
C ILE A 386 6.98 16.92 34.12
N LEU A 387 6.49 16.17 35.12
CA LEU A 387 5.31 15.32 34.97
C LEU A 387 4.01 16.14 35.08
N PRO A 388 3.19 16.22 34.01
CA PRO A 388 1.95 16.99 34.04
C PRO A 388 0.95 16.41 35.03
N LYS A 389 -0.02 17.23 35.47
CA LYS A 389 -1.17 16.75 36.24
C LYS A 389 -2.01 15.82 35.34
N ILE A 390 -2.40 14.66 35.86
CA ILE A 390 -3.33 13.78 35.17
C ILE A 390 -4.71 14.40 35.33
N LYS A 391 -5.33 14.82 34.22
CA LYS A 391 -6.70 15.30 34.22
C LYS A 391 -7.59 14.08 34.43
N GLY A 392 -8.46 14.13 35.44
CA GLY A 392 -9.43 13.09 35.66
C GLY A 392 -10.23 12.89 34.39
N ILE A 393 -10.16 11.71 33.80
CA ILE A 393 -11.23 11.26 32.91
C ILE A 393 -12.44 11.25 33.84
N ASP A 394 -13.40 12.15 33.63
CA ASP A 394 -14.72 12.04 34.26
C ASP A 394 -15.13 10.57 34.08
N MET A 395 -15.09 9.81 35.17
CA MET A 395 -15.61 8.45 35.22
C MET A 395 -17.14 8.58 35.08
N LYS A 396 -17.60 8.93 33.87
CA LYS A 396 -18.99 8.81 33.51
C LYS A 396 -19.27 7.32 33.53
N LYS A 397 -19.93 6.90 34.62
CA LYS A 397 -20.70 5.67 34.70
C LYS A 397 -21.35 5.44 33.33
N VAL A 398 -20.83 4.46 32.60
CA VAL A 398 -21.55 3.92 31.45
C VAL A 398 -22.76 3.19 32.04
N PRO A 399 -24.01 3.49 31.61
CA PRO A 399 -25.18 2.76 32.05
C PRO A 399 -25.14 1.28 31.65
#